data_AF-A0A5C7F6E5-F1
#
_entry.id   AF-A0A5C7F6E5-F1
#
_cell.length_a   1.000
_cell.length_b   1.000
_cell.length_c   1.000
_cell.angle_alpha   90.00
_cell.angle_beta   90.00
_cell.angle_gamma   90.00
#
_symmetry.space_group_name_H-M   'P 1'
#
loop_
_entity.id
_entity.type
_entity.pdbx_description
1 polymer ?
#
loop_
_entity_poly.entity_id
_entity_poly.type
_entity_poly.pdbx_seq_one_letter_code
_entity_poly.pdbx_strand_id
1 'polypeptide(L)'
;MISREQFDAYNRAVANLSDGAQREIESRIMSWLQTDEGRSATVAECREYAKSVMSGVVQVYDSAASSLAAEWYDKQAADSGARLPAAVTAATYNPESVDETARYQAKKLAKGDPRGFAEYCGELGRNDVLRSLNETIIRNAARDRKKGVRFARVPTGAETCTYCLMLASRGAVYHSRKTAGEFRHFHRRCDCKVVPGFEDDKDAELVEGVRPKELRELWGKFKDIDDRADLSAAEKLAAKRGMLSVPGPPVVYEKPKDAFLLERGGAYDLAAHAALRAAGHEVVVREEDAPEGFSNIDLVLDGRLCELKSPTTEASGTNGLRFIERNIRKAIKQFQKVEGGPVKPSIVVINCTEVPVARADALKRVHLEMSRHDIDRVILLSLGGAVDDVKK
;
A
#
# COMPACT_ATOMS: atom_id res chain seq x y z
N MET A 1 7.19 -29.92 1.45
CA MET A 1 6.23 -28.88 1.03
C MET A 1 5.37 -28.40 2.20
N ILE A 2 5.20 -27.09 2.35
CA ILE A 2 4.35 -26.41 3.35
C ILE A 2 2.94 -26.27 2.79
N SER A 3 1.89 -26.63 3.54
CA SER A 3 0.51 -26.49 3.04
C SER A 3 0.09 -25.03 2.92
N ARG A 4 -0.92 -24.77 2.08
CA ARG A 4 -1.50 -23.44 1.90
C ARG A 4 -2.04 -22.88 3.22
N GLU A 5 -2.75 -23.72 3.96
CA GLU A 5 -3.30 -23.38 5.27
C GLU A 5 -2.22 -22.98 6.28
N GLN A 6 -1.12 -23.75 6.37
CA GLN A 6 -0.02 -23.46 7.28
C GLN A 6 0.68 -22.15 6.92
N PHE A 7 0.91 -21.91 5.63
CA PHE A 7 1.55 -20.67 5.17
C PHE A 7 0.65 -19.46 5.40
N ASP A 8 -0.66 -19.58 5.17
CA ASP A 8 -1.61 -18.50 5.43
C ASP A 8 -1.75 -18.22 6.93
N ALA A 9 -1.69 -19.25 7.79
CA ALA A 9 -1.64 -19.06 9.24
C ALA A 9 -0.38 -18.31 9.70
N TYR A 10 0.78 -18.65 9.14
CA TYR A 10 2.02 -17.91 9.37
C TYR A 10 1.90 -16.46 8.90
N ASN A 11 1.33 -16.22 7.71
CA ASN A 11 1.13 -14.86 7.20
C ASN A 11 0.19 -14.03 8.08
N ARG A 12 -0.89 -14.64 8.63
CA ARG A 12 -1.77 -13.95 9.59
C ARG A 12 -1.03 -13.58 10.88
N ALA A 13 -0.22 -14.49 11.42
CA ALA A 13 0.59 -14.20 12.61
C ALA A 13 1.60 -13.06 12.35
N VAL A 14 2.26 -13.09 11.19
CA VAL A 14 3.16 -12.01 10.76
C VAL A 14 2.42 -10.68 10.59
N ALA A 15 1.25 -10.69 9.94
CA ALA A 15 0.45 -9.49 9.74
C ALA A 15 0.00 -8.89 11.08
N ASN A 16 -0.41 -9.73 12.04
CA ASN A 16 -0.79 -9.27 13.38
C ASN A 16 0.37 -8.52 14.08
N LEU A 17 1.60 -9.01 13.97
CA LEU A 17 2.77 -8.32 14.52
C LEU A 17 3.07 -7.02 13.75
N SER A 18 3.12 -7.07 12.42
CA SER A 18 3.49 -5.90 11.62
C SER A 18 2.45 -4.78 11.69
N ASP A 19 1.17 -5.13 11.64
CA ASP A 19 0.04 -4.20 11.76
C ASP A 19 -0.11 -3.71 13.20
N GLY A 20 0.19 -4.56 14.19
CA GLY A 20 0.24 -4.18 15.60
C GLY A 20 1.29 -3.10 15.86
N ALA A 21 2.53 -3.31 15.42
CA ALA A 21 3.60 -2.33 15.56
C ALA A 21 3.25 -0.99 14.91
N GLN A 22 2.72 -1.03 13.70
CA GLN A 22 2.28 0.17 12.99
C GLN A 22 1.20 0.93 13.76
N ARG A 23 0.10 0.26 14.13
CA ARG A 23 -1.02 0.87 14.86
C ARG A 23 -0.59 1.41 16.21
N GLU A 24 0.30 0.73 16.92
CA GLU A 24 0.76 1.16 18.23
C GLU A 24 1.61 2.44 18.14
N ILE A 25 2.52 2.52 17.17
CA ILE A 25 3.31 3.74 16.92
C ILE A 25 2.39 4.90 16.52
N GLU A 26 1.52 4.68 15.53
CA GLU A 26 0.58 5.69 15.04
C GLU A 26 -0.31 6.21 16.18
N SER A 27 -0.91 5.30 16.94
CA SER A 27 -1.82 5.63 18.05
C SER A 27 -1.10 6.40 19.15
N ARG A 28 0.10 6.00 19.57
CA ARG A 28 0.84 6.69 20.63
C ARG A 28 1.27 8.10 20.21
N ILE A 29 1.76 8.26 18.99
CA ILE A 29 2.13 9.58 18.45
C ILE A 29 0.90 10.47 18.37
N MET A 30 -0.20 9.99 17.76
CA MET A 30 -1.42 10.79 17.60
C MET A 30 -2.06 11.14 18.94
N SER A 31 -2.12 10.20 19.88
CA SER A 31 -2.68 10.43 21.22
C SER A 31 -1.88 11.49 21.98
N TRP A 32 -0.54 11.45 21.92
CA TRP A 32 0.30 12.45 22.56
C TRP A 32 0.15 13.83 21.91
N LEU A 33 0.10 13.91 20.58
CA LEU A 33 -0.12 15.18 19.86
C LEU A 33 -1.45 15.87 20.23
N GLN A 34 -2.43 15.13 20.75
CA GLN A 34 -3.71 15.67 21.21
C GLN A 34 -3.70 16.17 22.66
N THR A 35 -2.66 15.84 23.45
CA THR A 35 -2.50 16.33 24.82
C THR A 35 -2.13 17.83 24.85
N ASP A 36 -2.24 18.47 26.01
CA ASP A 36 -1.80 19.87 26.16
C ASP A 36 -0.29 20.03 25.89
N GLU A 37 0.50 19.06 26.34
CA GLU A 37 1.94 19.00 26.06
C GLU A 37 2.19 18.91 24.54
N GLY A 38 1.61 17.92 23.86
CA GLY A 38 1.81 17.72 22.43
C GLY A 38 1.27 18.87 21.56
N ARG A 39 0.19 19.54 21.97
CA ARG A 39 -0.35 20.72 21.27
C ARG A 39 0.54 21.96 21.38
N SER A 40 1.28 22.08 22.49
CA SER A 40 2.23 23.17 22.72
C SER A 40 3.65 22.86 22.24
N ALA A 41 3.93 21.61 21.89
CA ALA A 41 5.25 21.14 21.50
C ALA A 41 5.71 21.70 20.15
N THR A 42 7.01 21.99 20.08
CA THR A 42 7.71 22.30 18.84
C THR A 42 7.84 21.06 17.95
N VAL A 43 8.09 21.27 16.65
CA VAL A 43 8.37 20.17 15.70
C VAL A 43 9.56 19.30 16.17
N ALA A 44 10.54 19.89 16.84
CA ALA A 44 11.69 19.17 17.38
C ALA A 44 11.28 18.25 18.54
N GLU A 45 10.45 18.72 19.46
CA GLU A 45 9.94 17.91 20.57
C GLU A 45 9.04 16.77 20.08
N CYS A 46 8.14 17.04 19.12
CA CYS A 46 7.33 16.00 18.49
C CYS A 46 8.17 14.90 17.82
N ARG A 47 9.28 15.30 17.19
CA ARG A 47 10.24 14.36 16.58
C ARG A 47 10.90 13.48 17.65
N GLU A 48 11.41 14.05 18.73
CA GLU A 48 12.06 13.28 19.80
C GLU A 48 11.06 12.34 20.49
N TYR A 49 9.82 12.78 20.71
CA TYR A 49 8.76 11.92 21.23
C TYR A 49 8.51 10.72 20.30
N ALA A 50 8.31 10.97 19.00
CA ALA A 50 8.10 9.91 18.01
C ALA A 50 9.29 8.94 17.93
N LYS A 51 10.53 9.44 18.01
CA LYS A 51 11.74 8.62 18.06
C LYS A 51 11.75 7.69 19.27
N SER A 52 11.37 8.20 20.44
CA SER A 52 11.24 7.40 21.67
C SER A 52 10.20 6.29 21.50
N VAL A 53 9.01 6.65 21.01
CA VAL A 53 7.92 5.69 20.74
C VAL A 53 8.37 4.60 19.76
N MET A 54 8.92 5.00 18.60
CA MET A 54 9.39 4.04 17.59
C MET A 54 10.47 3.13 18.14
N SER A 55 11.46 3.67 18.86
CA SER A 55 12.54 2.86 19.46
C SER A 55 11.99 1.77 20.38
N GLY A 56 11.06 2.13 21.27
CA GLY A 56 10.46 1.18 22.21
C GLY A 56 9.60 0.12 21.51
N VAL A 57 8.72 0.54 20.61
CA VAL A 57 7.81 -0.39 19.91
C VAL A 57 8.58 -1.32 18.99
N VAL A 58 9.51 -0.80 18.17
CA VAL A 58 10.27 -1.63 17.23
C VAL A 58 11.06 -2.71 17.95
N GLN A 59 11.74 -2.40 19.07
CA GLN A 59 12.51 -3.40 19.82
C GLN A 59 11.64 -4.56 20.33
N VAL A 60 10.45 -4.26 20.87
CA VAL A 60 9.52 -5.28 21.39
C VAL A 60 9.01 -6.16 20.26
N TYR A 61 8.52 -5.56 19.18
CA TYR A 61 7.93 -6.31 18.08
C TYR A 61 9.00 -7.05 17.26
N ASP A 62 10.20 -6.51 17.09
CA ASP A 62 11.32 -7.20 16.42
C ASP A 62 11.71 -8.49 17.14
N SER A 63 11.72 -8.46 18.47
CA SER A 63 11.99 -9.64 19.30
C SER A 63 10.92 -10.72 19.07
N ALA A 64 9.64 -10.34 19.17
CA ALA A 64 8.52 -11.25 18.93
C ALA A 64 8.53 -11.82 17.50
N ALA A 65 8.82 -10.97 16.52
CA ALA A 65 8.90 -11.32 15.11
C ALA A 65 10.06 -12.29 14.83
N SER A 66 11.22 -12.05 15.43
CA SER A 66 12.37 -12.95 15.30
C SER A 66 12.10 -14.31 15.95
N SER A 67 11.48 -14.35 17.13
CA SER A 67 11.09 -15.61 17.78
C SER A 67 10.10 -16.40 16.95
N LEU A 68 9.05 -15.75 16.42
CA LEU A 68 8.07 -16.37 15.52
C LEU A 68 8.75 -16.98 14.28
N ALA A 69 9.71 -16.28 13.67
CA ALA A 69 10.45 -16.81 12.52
C ALA A 69 11.36 -18.00 12.89
N ALA A 70 12.02 -17.96 14.05
CA ALA A 70 12.89 -19.03 14.51
C ALA A 70 12.09 -20.31 14.79
N GLU A 71 10.99 -20.20 15.54
CA GLU A 71 10.08 -21.32 15.80
C GLU A 71 9.49 -21.90 14.51
N TRP A 72 9.09 -21.02 13.58
CA TRP A 72 8.57 -21.46 12.29
C TRP A 72 9.64 -22.19 11.47
N TYR A 73 10.88 -21.70 11.44
CA TYR A 73 12.00 -22.37 10.77
C TYR A 73 12.29 -23.75 11.34
N ASP A 74 12.39 -23.86 12.67
CA ASP A 74 12.62 -25.15 13.35
C ASP A 74 11.49 -26.14 13.08
N LYS A 75 10.25 -25.66 13.06
CA LYS A 75 9.09 -26.47 12.65
C LYS A 75 9.23 -26.97 11.20
N GLN A 76 9.55 -26.09 10.25
CA GLN A 76 9.69 -26.51 8.84
C GLN A 76 10.85 -27.51 8.66
N ALA A 77 11.96 -27.32 9.39
CA ALA A 77 13.07 -28.25 9.40
C ALA A 77 12.65 -29.61 9.94
N ALA A 78 11.94 -29.67 11.07
CA ALA A 78 11.43 -30.89 11.67
C ALA A 78 10.44 -31.62 10.74
N ASP A 79 9.48 -30.90 10.17
CA ASP A 79 8.47 -31.45 9.25
C ASP A 79 9.13 -31.99 7.95
N SER A 80 10.27 -31.43 7.53
CA SER A 80 11.06 -31.94 6.40
C SER A 80 11.97 -33.13 6.75
N GLY A 81 12.09 -33.50 8.02
CA GLY A 81 13.03 -34.52 8.50
C GLY A 81 14.49 -34.05 8.62
N ALA A 82 14.76 -32.77 8.39
CA ALA A 82 16.11 -32.20 8.49
C ALA A 82 16.58 -32.13 9.96
N ARG A 83 17.82 -32.55 10.22
CA ARG A 83 18.45 -32.48 11.55
C ARG A 83 19.35 -31.25 11.66
N LEU A 84 18.75 -30.14 12.07
CA LEU A 84 19.40 -28.83 12.18
C LEU A 84 19.55 -28.41 13.65
N PRO A 85 20.53 -27.55 13.99
CA PRO A 85 20.54 -26.89 15.30
C PRO A 85 19.32 -25.98 15.44
N ALA A 86 18.87 -25.75 16.67
CA ALA A 86 17.80 -24.81 16.96
C ALA A 86 18.05 -23.44 16.30
N ALA A 87 17.00 -22.83 15.77
CA ALA A 87 17.08 -21.57 15.08
C ALA A 87 17.48 -20.44 16.05
N VAL A 88 18.32 -19.53 15.57
CA VAL A 88 18.75 -18.34 16.32
C VAL A 88 18.00 -17.13 15.79
N THR A 89 17.50 -16.28 16.69
CA THR A 89 16.82 -15.03 16.35
C THR A 89 17.77 -14.00 15.74
N ALA A 90 17.25 -13.15 14.85
CA ALA A 90 18.01 -12.05 14.26
C ALA A 90 17.14 -10.78 14.15
N ALA A 91 17.09 -10.01 15.24
CA ALA A 91 16.45 -8.69 15.25
C ALA A 91 17.26 -7.71 14.39
N THR A 92 16.56 -6.82 13.69
CA THR A 92 17.16 -5.85 12.75
C THR A 92 17.03 -4.40 13.18
N TYR A 93 16.55 -4.14 14.40
CA TYR A 93 16.48 -2.82 14.99
C TYR A 93 17.75 -2.00 14.74
N ASN A 94 17.56 -0.84 14.11
CA ASN A 94 18.62 0.13 13.88
C ASN A 94 18.18 1.50 14.43
N PRO A 95 18.81 2.01 15.51
CA PRO A 95 18.47 3.32 16.06
C PRO A 95 18.70 4.47 15.07
N GLU A 96 19.66 4.31 14.14
CA GLU A 96 19.94 5.32 13.10
C GLU A 96 18.77 5.43 12.12
N SER A 97 18.20 4.30 11.67
CA SER A 97 17.04 4.31 10.77
C SER A 97 15.79 4.93 11.41
N VAL A 98 15.59 4.73 12.72
CA VAL A 98 14.52 5.39 13.49
C VAL A 98 14.74 6.91 13.52
N ASP A 99 15.96 7.34 13.83
CA ASP A 99 16.35 8.74 13.93
C ASP A 99 16.25 9.48 12.58
N GLU A 100 16.75 8.87 11.50
CA GLU A 100 16.62 9.37 10.13
C GLU A 100 15.17 9.53 9.71
N THR A 101 14.33 8.52 9.98
CA THR A 101 12.90 8.55 9.64
C THR A 101 12.18 9.65 10.41
N ALA A 102 12.39 9.74 11.73
CA ALA A 102 11.79 10.78 12.56
C ALA A 102 12.14 12.18 12.04
N ARG A 103 13.43 12.43 11.75
CA ARG A 103 13.90 13.72 11.20
C ARG A 103 13.29 14.02 9.84
N TYR A 104 13.36 13.08 8.92
CA TYR A 104 12.91 13.30 7.54
C TYR A 104 11.40 13.54 7.48
N GLN A 105 10.62 12.83 8.30
CA GLN A 105 9.16 12.94 8.28
C GLN A 105 8.64 14.10 9.12
N ALA A 106 9.41 14.66 10.06
CA ALA A 106 9.01 15.82 10.87
C ALA A 106 8.63 17.06 10.02
N LYS A 107 9.12 17.16 8.78
CA LYS A 107 8.68 18.19 7.81
C LYS A 107 7.16 18.19 7.55
N LYS A 108 6.48 17.07 7.80
CA LYS A 108 5.02 16.95 7.66
C LYS A 108 4.29 17.70 8.77
N LEU A 109 4.82 17.66 10.00
CA LEU A 109 4.32 18.47 11.11
C LEU A 109 4.39 19.96 10.77
N ALA A 110 5.53 20.42 10.22
CA ALA A 110 5.70 21.80 9.77
C ALA A 110 4.73 22.22 8.65
N LYS A 111 4.15 21.26 7.91
CA LYS A 111 3.15 21.47 6.87
C LYS A 111 1.71 21.26 7.36
N GLY A 112 1.50 21.07 8.66
CA GLY A 112 0.17 20.81 9.24
C GLY A 112 -0.38 19.41 8.95
N ASP A 113 0.49 18.42 8.71
CA ASP A 113 0.14 17.01 8.45
C ASP A 113 0.63 16.07 9.58
N PRO A 114 0.07 16.16 10.80
CA PRO A 114 0.45 15.29 11.91
C PRO A 114 0.06 13.83 11.68
N ARG A 115 -1.07 13.58 11.01
CA ARG A 115 -1.51 12.23 10.66
C ARG A 115 -0.52 11.55 9.72
N GLY A 116 -0.13 12.21 8.64
CA GLY A 116 0.87 11.67 7.74
C GLY A 116 2.23 11.50 8.41
N PHE A 117 2.60 12.33 9.40
CA PHE A 117 3.80 12.10 10.19
C PHE A 117 3.72 10.78 10.98
N ALA A 118 2.63 10.57 11.71
CA ALA A 118 2.41 9.35 12.49
C ALA A 118 2.36 8.09 11.59
N GLU A 119 1.64 8.14 10.47
CA GLU A 119 1.52 7.03 9.51
C GLU A 119 2.89 6.57 8.96
N TYR A 120 3.78 7.51 8.61
CA TYR A 120 5.11 7.15 8.12
C TYR A 120 6.03 6.58 9.23
N CYS A 121 5.89 7.08 10.46
CA CYS A 121 6.57 6.50 11.62
C CYS A 121 6.10 5.06 11.89
N GLY A 122 4.79 4.81 11.82
CA GLY A 122 4.22 3.47 11.96
C GLY A 122 4.65 2.52 10.84
N GLU A 123 4.72 3.01 9.61
CA GLU A 123 5.20 2.23 8.47
C GLU A 123 6.65 1.76 8.63
N LEU A 124 7.54 2.58 9.22
CA LEU A 124 8.88 2.12 9.57
C LEU A 124 8.82 0.91 10.49
N GLY A 125 8.02 1.00 11.57
CA GLY A 125 7.88 -0.10 12.53
C GLY A 125 7.34 -1.38 11.89
N ARG A 126 6.34 -1.25 11.01
CA ARG A 126 5.85 -2.37 10.19
C ARG A 126 6.98 -3.05 9.40
N ASN A 127 7.78 -2.23 8.71
CA ASN A 127 8.83 -2.72 7.81
C ASN A 127 9.99 -3.37 8.58
N ASP A 128 10.33 -2.85 9.77
CA ASP A 128 11.37 -3.42 10.63
C ASP A 128 10.97 -4.80 11.13
N VAL A 129 9.71 -4.98 11.57
CA VAL A 129 9.15 -6.29 11.94
C VAL A 129 9.29 -7.31 10.80
N LEU A 130 8.88 -6.92 9.58
CA LEU A 130 8.99 -7.78 8.40
C LEU A 130 10.45 -8.09 8.04
N ARG A 131 11.38 -7.16 8.28
CA ARG A 131 12.80 -7.37 8.05
C ARG A 131 13.40 -8.35 9.06
N SER A 132 13.07 -8.22 10.34
CA SER A 132 13.53 -9.10 11.41
C SER A 132 13.07 -10.55 11.22
N LEU A 133 11.82 -10.76 10.78
CA LEU A 133 11.31 -12.09 10.37
C LEU A 133 12.15 -12.70 9.25
N ASN A 134 12.34 -11.95 8.16
CA ASN A 134 13.06 -12.43 7.00
C ASN A 134 14.54 -12.67 7.32
N GLU A 135 15.20 -11.77 8.05
CA GLU A 135 16.60 -11.90 8.45
C GLU A 135 16.83 -13.13 9.33
N THR A 136 15.90 -13.43 10.24
CA THR A 136 15.98 -14.63 11.09
C THR A 136 16.01 -15.90 10.23
N ILE A 137 15.12 -16.02 9.24
CA ILE A 137 15.10 -17.20 8.36
C ILE A 137 16.37 -17.24 7.49
N ILE A 138 16.78 -16.10 6.93
CA ILE A 138 17.99 -16.02 6.09
C ILE A 138 19.24 -16.43 6.87
N ARG A 139 19.40 -15.94 8.10
CA ARG A 139 20.56 -16.22 8.95
C ARG A 139 20.67 -17.71 9.25
N ASN A 140 19.55 -18.36 9.58
CA ASN A 140 19.53 -19.80 9.85
C ASN A 140 19.76 -20.62 8.58
N ALA A 141 19.13 -20.27 7.45
CA ALA A 141 19.39 -20.92 6.17
C ALA A 141 20.86 -20.79 5.72
N ALA A 142 21.47 -19.61 5.93
CA ALA A 142 22.88 -19.36 5.63
C ALA A 142 23.81 -20.20 6.50
N ARG A 143 23.51 -20.32 7.81
CA ARG A 143 24.22 -21.21 8.74
C ARG A 143 24.14 -22.66 8.28
N ASP A 144 22.95 -23.10 7.87
CA ASP A 144 22.65 -24.50 7.55
C ASP A 144 22.93 -24.87 6.09
N ARG A 145 23.46 -23.95 5.27
CA ARG A 145 23.73 -24.18 3.84
C ARG A 145 24.55 -25.43 3.53
N LYS A 146 25.48 -25.81 4.41
CA LYS A 146 26.34 -27.01 4.23
C LYS A 146 25.55 -28.32 4.39
N LYS A 147 24.34 -28.24 4.96
CA LYS A 147 23.40 -29.35 5.10
C LYS A 147 22.30 -29.34 4.01
N GLY A 148 22.51 -28.56 2.94
CA GLY A 148 21.58 -28.49 1.80
C GLY A 148 20.53 -27.39 1.90
N VAL A 149 20.43 -26.67 3.04
CA VAL A 149 19.38 -25.65 3.20
C VAL A 149 19.60 -24.47 2.24
N ARG A 150 18.52 -24.13 1.54
CA ARG A 150 18.38 -22.95 0.69
C ARG A 150 17.17 -22.16 1.17
N PHE A 151 16.90 -21.04 0.51
CA PHE A 151 15.62 -20.37 0.66
C PHE A 151 15.15 -19.77 -0.65
N ALA A 152 13.85 -19.51 -0.71
CA ALA A 152 13.18 -18.80 -1.80
C ALA A 152 12.49 -17.53 -1.27
N ARG A 153 12.20 -16.61 -2.18
CA ARG A 153 11.20 -15.56 -1.93
C ARG A 153 9.83 -16.12 -2.31
N VAL A 154 8.83 -15.91 -1.47
CA VAL A 154 7.46 -16.37 -1.72
C VAL A 154 6.51 -15.17 -1.63
N PRO A 155 5.84 -14.80 -2.73
CA PRO A 155 4.83 -13.75 -2.72
C PRO A 155 3.58 -14.18 -1.95
N THR A 156 2.88 -13.21 -1.36
CA THR A 156 1.68 -13.42 -0.53
C THR A 156 0.40 -12.91 -1.19
N GLY A 157 0.48 -12.47 -2.46
CA GLY A 157 -0.68 -12.24 -3.32
C GLY A 157 -1.23 -10.82 -3.33
N ALA A 158 -1.29 -10.09 -2.21
CA ALA A 158 -1.98 -8.81 -2.14
C ALA A 158 -1.35 -7.69 -3.01
N GLU A 159 -0.01 -7.58 -2.97
CA GLU A 159 0.79 -6.66 -3.80
C GLU A 159 2.15 -7.28 -4.13
N THR A 160 2.28 -7.96 -5.27
CA THR A 160 3.57 -8.52 -5.70
C THR A 160 4.15 -7.68 -6.83
N CYS A 161 5.22 -6.92 -6.56
CA CYS A 161 5.90 -6.19 -7.63
C CYS A 161 6.70 -7.13 -8.56
N THR A 162 7.01 -6.65 -9.77
CA THR A 162 7.77 -7.39 -10.79
C THR A 162 9.14 -7.85 -10.29
N TYR A 163 9.79 -7.05 -9.45
CA TYR A 163 11.08 -7.41 -8.86
C TYR A 163 10.97 -8.56 -7.84
N CYS A 164 9.97 -8.53 -6.96
CA CYS A 164 9.71 -9.63 -6.02
C CYS A 164 9.35 -10.91 -6.77
N LEU A 165 8.55 -10.80 -7.84
CA LEU A 165 8.18 -11.94 -8.66
C LEU A 165 9.40 -12.53 -9.40
N MET A 166 10.29 -11.66 -9.91
CA MET A 166 11.56 -12.09 -10.49
C MET A 166 12.39 -12.89 -9.48
N LEU A 167 12.54 -12.40 -8.24
CA LEU A 167 13.27 -13.12 -7.19
C LEU A 167 12.59 -14.46 -6.86
N ALA A 168 11.28 -14.44 -6.64
CA ALA A 168 10.51 -15.63 -6.30
C ALA A 168 10.57 -16.71 -7.39
N SER A 169 10.55 -16.30 -8.65
CA SER A 169 10.64 -17.21 -9.79
C SER A 169 11.95 -18.00 -9.87
N ARG A 170 13.00 -17.62 -9.13
CA ARG A 170 14.26 -18.37 -9.10
C ARG A 170 14.17 -19.63 -8.24
N GLY A 171 13.17 -19.73 -7.38
CA GLY A 171 12.97 -20.86 -6.47
C GLY A 171 13.96 -20.87 -5.29
N ALA A 172 14.17 -22.04 -4.70
CA ALA A 172 15.05 -22.27 -3.56
C ALA A 172 16.52 -22.27 -4.00
N VAL A 173 17.07 -21.09 -4.30
CA VAL A 173 18.46 -20.92 -4.78
C VAL A 173 19.31 -20.03 -3.88
N TYR A 174 18.71 -19.39 -2.89
CA TYR A 174 19.38 -18.38 -2.11
C TYR A 174 20.06 -18.98 -0.88
N HIS A 175 21.22 -18.42 -0.55
CA HIS A 175 21.99 -18.74 0.66
C HIS A 175 22.40 -17.50 1.45
N SER A 176 22.11 -16.31 0.94
CA SER A 176 22.40 -15.04 1.59
C SER A 176 21.40 -13.97 1.18
N ARG A 177 21.20 -12.99 2.06
CA ARG A 177 20.33 -11.85 1.80
C ARG A 177 20.74 -11.12 0.51
N LYS A 178 22.05 -10.90 0.28
CA LYS A 178 22.62 -10.30 -0.94
C LYS A 178 22.07 -10.92 -2.23
N THR A 179 22.10 -12.24 -2.32
CA THR A 179 21.63 -12.97 -3.52
C THR A 179 20.12 -12.92 -3.68
N ALA A 180 19.39 -12.72 -2.58
CA ALA A 180 17.94 -12.63 -2.52
C ALA A 180 17.39 -11.19 -2.66
N GLY A 181 18.23 -10.24 -3.11
CA GLY A 181 17.78 -8.89 -3.46
C GLY A 181 17.96 -7.81 -2.38
N GLU A 182 18.72 -8.10 -1.32
CA GLU A 182 19.01 -7.20 -0.17
C GLU A 182 19.23 -5.73 -0.49
N PHE A 183 20.02 -5.46 -1.54
CA PHE A 183 20.62 -4.15 -1.74
C PHE A 183 19.77 -3.21 -2.58
N ARG A 184 18.63 -3.66 -3.12
CA ARG A 184 17.88 -2.89 -4.13
C ARG A 184 16.38 -3.21 -4.11
N HIS A 185 15.58 -2.17 -3.92
CA HIS A 185 14.14 -2.09 -4.26
C HIS A 185 13.15 -2.90 -3.41
N PHE A 186 13.08 -2.64 -2.10
CA PHE A 186 11.82 -2.82 -1.38
C PHE A 186 10.94 -1.60 -1.67
N HIS A 187 9.77 -1.82 -2.27
CA HIS A 187 8.75 -0.77 -2.31
C HIS A 187 8.02 -0.70 -0.98
N ARG A 188 7.34 0.43 -0.76
CA ARG A 188 6.39 0.62 0.33
C ARG A 188 5.44 -0.57 0.43
N ARG A 189 5.26 -1.12 1.64
CA ARG A 189 4.36 -2.25 1.96
C ARG A 189 4.72 -3.59 1.28
N CYS A 190 5.96 -3.81 0.85
CA CYS A 190 6.40 -5.13 0.38
C CYS A 190 6.22 -6.21 1.47
N ASP A 191 5.44 -7.25 1.18
CA ASP A 191 5.02 -8.26 2.16
C ASP A 191 5.56 -9.68 1.90
N CYS A 192 6.26 -9.89 0.78
CA CYS A 192 6.75 -11.22 0.41
C CYS A 192 7.74 -11.81 1.44
N LYS A 193 7.62 -13.13 1.63
CA LYS A 193 8.30 -13.89 2.68
C LYS A 193 9.57 -14.54 2.18
N VAL A 194 10.49 -14.81 3.10
CA VAL A 194 11.56 -15.78 2.90
C VAL A 194 11.07 -17.14 3.40
N VAL A 195 11.23 -18.18 2.59
CA VAL A 195 10.82 -19.54 2.95
C VAL A 195 12.01 -20.49 2.80
N PRO A 196 12.37 -21.27 3.84
CA PRO A 196 13.45 -22.24 3.74
C PRO A 196 13.06 -23.40 2.82
N GLY A 197 14.03 -23.87 2.04
CA GLY A 197 13.93 -25.07 1.23
C GLY A 197 14.94 -26.11 1.73
N PHE A 198 14.46 -27.34 1.94
CA PHE A 198 15.24 -28.47 2.44
C PHE A 198 15.49 -29.54 1.37
N GLU A 199 14.88 -29.37 0.19
CA GLU A 199 15.03 -30.25 -0.96
C GLU A 199 16.14 -29.75 -1.89
N ASP A 200 16.78 -30.67 -2.61
CA ASP A 200 17.86 -30.34 -3.56
C ASP A 200 17.34 -29.66 -4.83
N ASP A 201 16.07 -29.92 -5.19
CA ASP A 201 15.41 -29.28 -6.33
C ASP A 201 15.15 -27.80 -6.05
N LYS A 202 15.80 -26.94 -6.85
CA LYS A 202 15.63 -25.50 -6.75
C LYS A 202 14.21 -25.04 -7.13
N ASP A 203 13.54 -25.76 -8.03
CA ASP A 203 12.20 -25.42 -8.48
C ASP A 203 11.11 -26.15 -7.67
N ALA A 204 11.49 -26.78 -6.55
CA ALA A 204 10.56 -27.42 -5.63
C ALA A 204 9.45 -26.45 -5.19
N GLU A 205 8.23 -26.99 -5.11
CA GLU A 205 7.09 -26.30 -4.56
C GLU A 205 7.23 -26.27 -3.03
N LEU A 206 7.93 -25.26 -2.53
CA LEU A 206 8.13 -25.11 -1.09
C LEU A 206 6.81 -24.89 -0.36
N VAL A 207 5.86 -24.28 -1.03
CA VAL A 207 4.61 -23.78 -0.47
C VAL A 207 3.51 -24.11 -1.49
N GLU A 208 2.49 -24.84 -1.05
CA GLU A 208 1.40 -25.32 -1.90
C GLU A 208 0.75 -24.18 -2.72
N GLY A 209 0.63 -24.37 -4.02
CA GLY A 209 0.17 -23.41 -5.01
C GLY A 209 1.24 -22.45 -5.52
N VAL A 210 2.48 -22.49 -5.02
CA VAL A 210 3.54 -21.54 -5.39
C VAL A 210 4.65 -22.26 -6.14
N ARG A 211 4.54 -22.27 -7.47
CA ARG A 211 5.46 -22.98 -8.36
C ARG A 211 6.44 -22.00 -9.03
N PRO A 212 7.78 -22.10 -8.79
CA PRO A 212 8.76 -21.17 -9.35
C PRO A 212 8.72 -21.00 -10.87
N LYS A 213 8.37 -22.07 -11.61
CA LYS A 213 8.21 -22.03 -13.07
C LYS A 213 7.04 -21.15 -13.50
N GLU A 214 5.89 -21.26 -12.84
CA GLU A 214 4.72 -20.42 -13.13
C GLU A 214 4.95 -18.96 -12.73
N LEU A 215 5.65 -18.73 -11.62
CA LEU A 215 6.08 -17.38 -11.25
C LEU A 215 7.02 -16.78 -12.30
N ARG A 216 7.82 -17.59 -13.01
CA ARG A 216 8.70 -17.12 -14.09
C ARG A 216 7.91 -16.70 -15.32
N GLU A 217 6.88 -17.46 -15.68
CA GLU A 217 5.95 -17.08 -16.75
C GLU A 217 5.19 -15.80 -16.40
N LEU A 218 4.67 -15.71 -15.17
CA LEU A 218 3.99 -14.52 -14.68
C LEU A 218 4.94 -13.30 -14.61
N TRP A 219 6.20 -13.50 -14.23
CA TRP A 219 7.21 -12.44 -14.25
C TRP A 219 7.42 -11.91 -15.67
N GLY A 220 7.47 -12.78 -16.68
CA GLY A 220 7.50 -12.38 -18.09
C GLY A 220 6.33 -11.46 -18.45
N LYS A 221 5.10 -11.85 -18.10
CA LYS A 221 3.91 -11.03 -18.32
C LYS A 221 3.95 -9.68 -17.58
N PHE A 222 4.46 -9.67 -16.35
CA PHE A 222 4.62 -8.43 -15.57
C PHE A 222 5.65 -7.49 -16.19
N LYS A 223 6.75 -8.05 -16.71
CA LYS A 223 7.76 -7.31 -17.45
C LYS A 223 7.18 -6.73 -18.73
N ASP A 224 6.38 -7.49 -19.48
CA ASP A 224 5.71 -7.00 -20.68
C ASP A 224 4.80 -5.80 -20.35
N ILE A 225 4.04 -5.85 -19.25
CA ILE A 225 3.24 -4.72 -18.76
C ILE A 225 4.12 -3.52 -18.39
N ASP A 226 5.25 -3.76 -17.70
CA ASP A 226 6.16 -2.68 -17.30
C ASP A 226 6.78 -1.97 -18.50
N ASP A 227 7.07 -2.70 -19.57
CA ASP A 227 7.70 -2.18 -20.79
C ASP A 227 6.69 -1.42 -21.70
N ARG A 228 5.37 -1.45 -21.40
CA ARG A 228 4.34 -0.69 -22.13
C ARG A 228 4.43 0.82 -21.84
N ALA A 229 4.89 1.60 -22.81
CA ALA A 229 5.00 3.05 -22.69
C ALA A 229 3.65 3.79 -22.79
N ASP A 230 2.63 3.13 -23.35
CA ASP A 230 1.27 3.66 -23.51
C ASP A 230 0.41 3.55 -22.25
N LEU A 231 0.87 2.81 -21.23
CA LEU A 231 0.16 2.64 -19.96
C LEU A 231 0.73 3.55 -18.86
N SER A 232 -0.17 4.17 -18.10
CA SER A 232 0.14 4.86 -16.85
C SER A 232 0.58 3.87 -15.76
N ALA A 233 1.20 4.36 -14.68
CA ALA A 233 1.57 3.51 -13.55
C ALA A 233 0.35 2.81 -12.90
N ALA A 234 -0.79 3.49 -12.84
CA ALA A 234 -2.03 2.93 -12.30
C ALA A 234 -2.63 1.86 -13.22
N GLU A 235 -2.58 2.05 -14.54
CA GLU A 235 -3.02 1.04 -15.50
C GLU A 235 -2.12 -0.20 -15.47
N LYS A 236 -0.80 -0.03 -15.34
CA LYS A 236 0.13 -1.14 -15.15
C LYS A 236 -0.19 -1.92 -13.88
N LEU A 237 -0.49 -1.22 -12.78
CA LEU A 237 -0.87 -1.85 -11.52
C LEU A 237 -2.20 -2.61 -11.64
N ALA A 238 -3.21 -2.01 -12.27
CA ALA A 238 -4.51 -2.64 -12.51
C ALA A 238 -4.37 -3.90 -13.40
N ALA A 239 -3.60 -3.82 -14.48
CA ALA A 239 -3.33 -4.97 -15.36
C ALA A 239 -2.64 -6.12 -14.62
N LYS A 240 -1.64 -5.80 -13.77
CA LYS A 240 -0.95 -6.78 -12.92
C LYS A 240 -1.87 -7.42 -11.89
N ARG A 241 -2.72 -6.64 -11.22
CA ARG A 241 -3.74 -7.14 -10.28
C ARG A 241 -4.75 -8.06 -10.97
N GLY A 242 -5.19 -7.67 -12.17
CA GLY A 242 -6.06 -8.49 -13.02
C GLY A 242 -5.44 -9.85 -13.36
N MET A 243 -4.15 -9.89 -13.68
CA MET A 243 -3.43 -11.15 -13.95
C MET A 243 -3.31 -12.06 -12.72
N LEU A 244 -3.22 -11.48 -11.52
CA LEU A 244 -3.17 -12.22 -10.27
C LEU A 244 -4.56 -12.69 -9.80
N SER A 245 -5.64 -12.23 -10.44
CA SER A 245 -7.01 -12.37 -9.92
C SER A 245 -7.15 -11.86 -8.48
N VAL A 246 -6.30 -10.91 -8.07
CA VAL A 246 -6.30 -10.32 -6.73
C VAL A 246 -7.09 -9.03 -6.79
N PRO A 247 -8.27 -8.95 -6.16
CA PRO A 247 -9.01 -7.70 -6.12
C PRO A 247 -8.23 -6.68 -5.29
N GLY A 248 -8.32 -5.39 -5.63
CA GLY A 248 -7.80 -4.35 -4.74
C GLY A 248 -8.60 -4.27 -3.43
N PRO A 249 -8.18 -3.37 -2.51
CA PRO A 249 -8.79 -3.21 -1.20
C PRO A 249 -10.33 -3.12 -1.30
N PRO A 250 -11.09 -3.83 -0.44
CA PRO A 250 -12.54 -3.74 -0.49
C PRO A 250 -12.98 -2.29 -0.30
N VAL A 251 -14.00 -1.88 -1.08
CA VAL A 251 -14.63 -0.58 -0.86
C VAL A 251 -15.47 -0.68 0.41
N VAL A 252 -15.22 0.20 1.36
CA VAL A 252 -16.03 0.35 2.57
C VAL A 252 -17.17 1.31 2.23
N TYR A 253 -18.42 0.90 2.47
CA TYR A 253 -19.60 1.71 2.23
C TYR A 253 -20.22 2.08 3.58
N GLU A 254 -20.11 3.35 3.97
CA GLU A 254 -20.88 3.91 5.08
C GLU A 254 -22.27 4.32 4.55
N LYS A 255 -22.32 5.03 3.41
CA LYS A 255 -23.56 5.19 2.64
C LYS A 255 -24.04 3.85 2.06
N PRO A 256 -25.29 3.42 2.33
CA PRO A 256 -25.82 2.16 1.80
C PRO A 256 -25.71 2.07 0.28
N LYS A 257 -25.15 0.97 -0.22
CA LYS A 257 -24.89 0.79 -1.65
C LYS A 257 -26.16 0.85 -2.51
N ASP A 258 -27.29 0.41 -1.98
CA ASP A 258 -28.58 0.42 -2.70
C ASP A 258 -29.11 1.84 -2.93
N ALA A 259 -28.69 2.83 -2.13
CA ALA A 259 -29.05 4.23 -2.35
C ALA A 259 -28.57 4.73 -3.73
N PHE A 260 -27.39 4.30 -4.16
CA PHE A 260 -26.82 4.66 -5.47
C PHE A 260 -27.65 4.12 -6.65
N LEU A 261 -28.41 3.04 -6.47
CA LEU A 261 -29.26 2.49 -7.52
C LEU A 261 -30.49 3.39 -7.78
N LEU A 262 -30.88 4.18 -6.79
CA LEU A 262 -32.02 5.10 -6.86
C LEU A 262 -31.61 6.51 -7.30
N GLU A 263 -30.31 6.83 -7.22
CA GLU A 263 -29.78 8.15 -7.52
C GLU A 263 -29.43 8.34 -8.99
N ARG A 264 -29.71 9.55 -9.49
CA ARG A 264 -29.34 9.92 -10.85
C ARG A 264 -27.81 9.98 -10.97
N GLY A 265 -27.26 8.98 -11.64
CA GLY A 265 -25.82 8.86 -11.87
C GLY A 265 -25.09 7.94 -10.88
N GLY A 266 -25.79 7.36 -9.90
CA GLY A 266 -25.15 6.50 -8.90
C GLY A 266 -24.54 5.21 -9.50
N ALA A 267 -25.06 4.72 -10.63
CA ALA A 267 -24.40 3.65 -11.38
C ALA A 267 -22.98 4.01 -11.85
N TYR A 268 -22.74 5.27 -12.23
CA TYR A 268 -21.43 5.75 -12.65
C TYR A 268 -20.49 5.93 -11.46
N ASP A 269 -21.02 6.32 -10.29
CA ASP A 269 -20.24 6.41 -9.06
C ASP A 269 -19.82 5.02 -8.57
N LEU A 270 -20.73 4.04 -8.60
CA LEU A 270 -20.40 2.64 -8.31
C LEU A 270 -19.33 2.09 -9.26
N ALA A 271 -19.38 2.44 -10.56
CA ALA A 271 -18.34 2.09 -11.52
C ALA A 271 -16.99 2.76 -11.19
N ALA A 272 -17.01 4.04 -10.77
CA ALA A 272 -15.83 4.74 -10.32
C ALA A 272 -15.21 4.10 -9.06
N HIS A 273 -16.02 3.73 -8.07
CA HIS A 273 -15.54 3.02 -6.87
C HIS A 273 -14.85 1.70 -7.23
N ALA A 274 -15.43 0.95 -8.17
CA ALA A 274 -14.86 -0.30 -8.65
C ALA A 274 -13.54 -0.08 -9.41
N ALA A 275 -13.45 0.96 -10.25
CA ALA A 275 -12.22 1.32 -10.96
C ALA A 275 -11.11 1.76 -10.00
N LEU A 276 -11.45 2.57 -8.99
CA LEU A 276 -10.51 2.99 -7.94
C LEU A 276 -9.99 1.80 -7.13
N ARG A 277 -10.87 0.88 -6.74
CA ARG A 277 -10.48 -0.39 -6.11
C ARG A 277 -9.57 -1.21 -7.02
N ALA A 278 -9.91 -1.36 -8.31
CA ALA A 278 -9.09 -2.12 -9.25
C ALA A 278 -7.70 -1.51 -9.45
N ALA A 279 -7.60 -0.17 -9.39
CA ALA A 279 -6.34 0.56 -9.37
C ALA A 279 -5.58 0.45 -8.03
N GLY A 280 -6.16 -0.20 -7.02
CA GLY A 280 -5.52 -0.49 -5.73
C GLY A 280 -5.73 0.57 -4.65
N HIS A 281 -6.64 1.52 -4.84
CA HIS A 281 -6.94 2.53 -3.84
C HIS A 281 -7.75 1.96 -2.67
N GLU A 282 -7.46 2.46 -1.46
CA GLU A 282 -8.35 2.28 -0.31
C GLU A 282 -9.51 3.27 -0.47
N VAL A 283 -10.75 2.75 -0.61
CA VAL A 283 -11.95 3.56 -0.87
C VAL A 283 -12.92 3.40 0.30
N VAL A 284 -13.26 4.51 0.95
CA VAL A 284 -14.39 4.60 1.89
C VAL A 284 -15.41 5.56 1.29
N VAL A 285 -16.63 5.09 1.09
CA VAL A 285 -17.78 5.89 0.63
C VAL A 285 -18.49 6.42 1.88
N ARG A 286 -18.48 7.73 2.06
CA ARG A 286 -18.95 8.39 3.28
C ARG A 286 -20.46 8.46 3.33
N GLU A 287 -21.02 8.57 4.54
CA GLU A 287 -22.44 8.94 4.71
C GLU A 287 -22.71 10.36 4.20
N GLU A 288 -23.98 10.64 3.90
CA GLU A 288 -24.45 11.96 3.50
C GLU A 288 -25.20 12.67 4.64
N ASP A 289 -24.53 12.83 5.77
CA ASP A 289 -25.09 13.34 7.03
C ASP A 289 -24.66 14.77 7.37
N ALA A 290 -24.00 15.49 6.45
CA ALA A 290 -23.52 16.85 6.70
C ALA A 290 -24.65 17.79 7.19
N PRO A 291 -24.40 18.61 8.22
CA PRO A 291 -25.37 19.56 8.74
C PRO A 291 -25.79 20.60 7.69
N GLU A 292 -26.96 21.23 7.92
CA GLU A 292 -27.47 22.27 7.02
C GLU A 292 -26.43 23.40 6.79
N GLY A 293 -26.20 23.74 5.52
CA GLY A 293 -25.21 24.74 5.12
C GLY A 293 -23.84 24.16 4.76
N PHE A 294 -23.56 22.90 5.11
CA PHE A 294 -22.34 22.19 4.73
C PHE A 294 -22.56 21.28 3.52
N SER A 295 -21.46 20.84 2.92
CA SER A 295 -21.43 19.91 1.79
C SER A 295 -20.88 18.56 2.23
N ASN A 296 -21.56 17.49 1.81
CA ASN A 296 -21.02 16.14 1.87
C ASN A 296 -19.85 16.03 0.89
N ILE A 297 -18.76 15.43 1.37
CA ILE A 297 -17.63 15.00 0.52
C ILE A 297 -17.78 13.50 0.34
N ASP A 298 -17.74 13.05 -0.91
CA ASP A 298 -18.19 11.71 -1.30
C ASP A 298 -17.36 10.58 -0.67
N LEU A 299 -16.02 10.71 -0.69
CA LEU A 299 -15.10 9.62 -0.40
C LEU A 299 -14.00 10.00 0.62
N VAL A 300 -13.49 9.00 1.32
CA VAL A 300 -12.10 8.99 1.81
C VAL A 300 -11.32 8.05 0.91
N LEU A 301 -10.34 8.60 0.18
CA LEU A 301 -9.48 7.85 -0.73
C LEU A 301 -8.04 7.87 -0.22
N ASP A 302 -7.45 6.68 -0.01
CA ASP A 302 -6.10 6.51 0.56
C ASP A 302 -5.89 7.36 1.83
N GLY A 303 -6.90 7.41 2.71
CA GLY A 303 -6.89 8.13 3.99
C GLY A 303 -7.16 9.65 3.91
N ARG A 304 -7.41 10.21 2.72
CA ARG A 304 -7.67 11.65 2.53
C ARG A 304 -9.06 11.90 1.93
N LEU A 305 -9.68 13.03 2.27
CA LEU A 305 -10.96 13.44 1.68
C LEU A 305 -10.84 13.55 0.15
N CYS A 306 -11.84 13.04 -0.54
CA CYS A 306 -11.86 12.91 -1.98
C CYS A 306 -13.27 13.18 -2.50
N GLU A 307 -13.37 14.15 -3.41
CA GLU A 307 -14.63 14.45 -4.08
C GLU A 307 -14.70 13.72 -5.43
N LEU A 308 -15.79 13.02 -5.69
CA LEU A 308 -16.06 12.31 -6.94
C LEU A 308 -16.97 13.15 -7.84
N LYS A 309 -16.64 13.20 -9.14
CA LYS A 309 -17.46 13.84 -10.15
C LYS A 309 -17.59 12.92 -11.35
N SER A 310 -18.80 12.43 -11.60
CA SER A 310 -19.16 11.59 -12.75
C SER A 310 -19.99 12.37 -13.77
N PRO A 311 -19.37 13.24 -14.61
CA PRO A 311 -20.09 13.91 -15.69
C PRO A 311 -20.70 12.90 -16.67
N THR A 312 -21.95 13.14 -17.06
CA THR A 312 -22.71 12.25 -17.96
C THR A 312 -23.01 12.87 -19.33
N THR A 313 -22.64 14.14 -19.53
CA THR A 313 -22.79 14.85 -20.81
C THR A 313 -21.62 15.81 -21.02
N GLU A 314 -21.19 15.96 -22.27
CA GLU A 314 -20.39 17.10 -22.68
C GLU A 314 -21.23 18.36 -22.44
N ALA A 315 -20.89 19.14 -21.42
CA ALA A 315 -21.56 20.42 -21.28
C ALA A 315 -21.16 21.34 -22.42
N SER A 316 -22.13 21.56 -23.30
CA SER A 316 -22.16 22.48 -24.42
C SER A 316 -21.26 23.71 -24.26
N GLY A 317 -20.32 23.87 -25.19
CA GLY A 317 -19.51 25.07 -25.35
C GLY A 317 -18.39 24.87 -26.36
N THR A 318 -17.96 25.95 -27.02
CA THR A 318 -16.92 26.04 -28.07
C THR A 318 -15.53 25.49 -27.70
N ASN A 319 -15.35 25.00 -26.47
CA ASN A 319 -14.17 24.27 -26.00
C ASN A 319 -14.68 23.02 -25.26
N GLY A 320 -14.71 21.86 -25.91
CA GLY A 320 -15.32 20.60 -25.42
C GLY A 320 -14.80 20.07 -24.07
N LEU A 321 -13.83 20.72 -23.43
CA LEU A 321 -13.23 20.34 -22.15
C LEU A 321 -13.68 21.21 -20.97
N ARG A 322 -14.57 22.21 -21.17
CA ARG A 322 -15.04 23.10 -20.07
C ARG A 322 -15.75 22.35 -18.94
N PHE A 323 -16.29 21.16 -19.22
CA PHE A 323 -16.95 20.36 -18.19
C PHE A 323 -15.96 19.88 -17.10
N ILE A 324 -14.70 19.60 -17.45
CA ILE A 324 -13.65 19.19 -16.49
C ILE A 324 -13.38 20.34 -15.52
N GLU A 325 -13.11 21.54 -16.04
CA GLU A 325 -12.94 22.76 -15.23
C GLU A 325 -14.15 23.00 -14.33
N ARG A 326 -15.36 22.92 -14.88
CA ARG A 326 -16.59 23.17 -14.12
C ARG A 326 -16.75 22.18 -12.97
N ASN A 327 -16.48 20.89 -13.19
CA ASN A 327 -16.58 19.87 -12.15
C ASN A 327 -15.50 20.03 -11.09
N ILE A 328 -14.27 20.36 -11.48
CA ILE A 328 -13.19 20.69 -10.55
C ILE A 328 -13.59 21.91 -9.68
N ARG A 329 -14.10 22.98 -10.28
CA ARG A 329 -14.57 24.16 -9.54
C ARG A 329 -15.73 23.83 -8.59
N LYS A 330 -16.62 22.92 -8.96
CA LYS A 330 -17.70 22.45 -8.06
C LYS A 330 -17.13 21.68 -6.87
N ALA A 331 -16.20 20.75 -7.12
CA ALA A 331 -15.53 20.00 -6.06
C ALA A 331 -14.84 20.94 -5.07
N ILE A 332 -14.09 21.94 -5.57
CA ILE A 332 -13.43 22.94 -4.71
C ILE A 332 -14.44 23.67 -3.81
N LYS A 333 -15.61 24.04 -4.34
CA LYS A 333 -16.66 24.70 -3.54
C LYS A 333 -17.22 23.78 -2.46
N GLN A 334 -17.29 22.48 -2.69
CA GLN A 334 -17.72 21.52 -1.68
C GLN A 334 -16.67 21.38 -0.58
N PHE A 335 -15.38 21.31 -0.93
CA PHE A 335 -14.28 21.34 0.05
C PHE A 335 -14.26 22.62 0.90
N GLN A 336 -14.66 23.77 0.35
CA GLN A 336 -14.80 25.02 1.11
C GLN A 336 -15.95 25.00 2.12
N LYS A 337 -16.92 24.11 1.92
CA LYS A 337 -18.13 23.96 2.73
C LYS A 337 -18.19 22.63 3.46
N VAL A 338 -17.07 21.91 3.59
CA VAL A 338 -17.06 20.65 4.33
C VAL A 338 -17.27 20.93 5.82
N GLU A 339 -17.92 20.00 6.51
CA GLU A 339 -18.05 20.04 7.96
C GLU A 339 -16.67 20.12 8.63
N GLY A 340 -16.55 20.94 9.68
CA GLY A 340 -15.26 21.24 10.32
C GLY A 340 -14.50 22.43 9.71
N GLY A 341 -15.03 23.06 8.67
CA GLY A 341 -14.52 24.30 8.09
C GLY A 341 -13.79 24.11 6.75
N PRO A 342 -13.36 25.19 6.08
CA PRO A 342 -12.77 25.09 4.76
C PRO A 342 -11.48 24.26 4.75
N VAL A 343 -11.46 23.18 3.98
CA VAL A 343 -10.26 22.35 3.80
C VAL A 343 -9.72 22.54 2.38
N LYS A 344 -8.40 22.53 2.22
CA LYS A 344 -7.79 22.52 0.90
C LYS A 344 -8.22 21.24 0.15
N PRO A 345 -8.65 21.33 -1.12
CA PRO A 345 -8.98 20.15 -1.92
C PRO A 345 -7.80 19.19 -2.01
N SER A 346 -7.91 18.04 -1.34
CA SER A 346 -6.85 17.05 -1.27
C SER A 346 -6.83 16.13 -2.50
N ILE A 347 -8.00 15.64 -2.90
CA ILE A 347 -8.15 14.70 -4.01
C ILE A 347 -9.47 15.02 -4.73
N VAL A 348 -9.44 15.06 -6.06
CA VAL A 348 -10.64 15.09 -6.89
C VAL A 348 -10.60 13.92 -7.88
N VAL A 349 -11.64 13.09 -7.91
CA VAL A 349 -11.81 12.05 -8.93
C VAL A 349 -12.76 12.59 -10.00
N ILE A 350 -12.33 12.57 -11.26
CA ILE A 350 -13.17 12.91 -12.41
C ILE A 350 -13.42 11.64 -13.22
N ASN A 351 -14.65 11.13 -13.18
CA ASN A 351 -15.08 9.97 -13.93
C ASN A 351 -15.67 10.36 -15.29
N CYS A 352 -14.82 10.32 -16.33
CA CYS A 352 -15.19 10.59 -17.72
C CYS A 352 -15.50 9.31 -18.52
N THR A 353 -15.79 8.17 -17.89
CA THR A 353 -16.01 6.90 -18.63
C THR A 353 -17.18 6.99 -19.63
N GLU A 354 -18.16 7.86 -19.36
CA GLU A 354 -19.34 8.07 -20.22
C GLU A 354 -19.24 9.32 -21.11
N VAL A 355 -18.14 10.08 -21.02
CA VAL A 355 -17.95 11.30 -21.80
C VAL A 355 -16.99 10.99 -22.94
N PRO A 356 -17.37 11.23 -24.22
CA PRO A 356 -16.53 10.93 -25.37
C PRO A 356 -15.40 11.97 -25.52
N VAL A 357 -14.44 11.93 -24.59
CA VAL A 357 -13.27 12.81 -24.58
C VAL A 357 -12.00 12.01 -24.82
N ALA A 358 -11.10 12.53 -25.66
CA ALA A 358 -9.79 11.94 -25.84
C ALA A 358 -8.99 12.04 -24.53
N ARG A 359 -8.48 10.89 -24.06
CA ARG A 359 -7.69 10.79 -22.82
C ARG A 359 -6.57 11.83 -22.72
N ALA A 360 -5.81 12.03 -23.80
CA ALA A 360 -4.72 13.00 -23.86
C ALA A 360 -5.19 14.44 -23.62
N ASP A 361 -6.36 14.80 -24.16
CA ASP A 361 -6.90 16.16 -24.02
C ASP A 361 -7.52 16.38 -22.64
N ALA A 362 -8.18 15.36 -22.08
CA ALA A 362 -8.65 15.37 -20.71
C ALA A 362 -7.50 15.53 -19.71
N LEU A 363 -6.40 14.77 -19.87
CA LEU A 363 -5.19 14.87 -19.04
C LEU A 363 -4.55 16.26 -19.11
N LYS A 364 -4.36 16.81 -20.33
CA LYS A 364 -3.86 18.18 -20.50
C LYS A 364 -4.71 19.19 -19.74
N ARG A 365 -6.04 19.03 -19.79
CA ARG A 365 -6.94 19.92 -19.05
C ARG A 365 -6.83 19.74 -17.55
N VAL A 366 -6.76 18.50 -17.06
CA VAL A 366 -6.56 18.20 -15.63
C VAL A 366 -5.30 18.88 -15.10
N HIS A 367 -4.15 18.73 -15.77
CA HIS A 367 -2.90 19.38 -15.34
C HIS A 367 -3.01 20.91 -15.27
N LEU A 368 -3.68 21.52 -16.24
CA LEU A 368 -3.93 22.96 -16.25
C LEU A 368 -4.77 23.40 -15.04
N GLU A 369 -5.85 22.68 -14.75
CA GLU A 369 -6.75 23.01 -13.64
C GLU A 369 -6.13 22.73 -12.26
N MET A 370 -5.36 21.64 -12.12
CA MET A 370 -4.59 21.37 -10.90
C MET A 370 -3.64 22.52 -10.57
N SER A 371 -2.97 23.07 -11.59
CA SER A 371 -2.05 24.20 -11.42
C SER A 371 -2.78 25.50 -11.06
N ARG A 372 -3.94 25.75 -11.69
CA ARG A 372 -4.75 26.96 -11.45
C ARG A 372 -5.42 27.00 -10.09
N HIS A 373 -5.81 25.84 -9.58
CA HIS A 373 -6.63 25.72 -8.37
C HIS A 373 -5.89 25.10 -7.17
N ASP A 374 -4.58 24.88 -7.31
CA ASP A 374 -3.71 24.29 -6.30
C ASP A 374 -4.24 22.98 -5.71
N ILE A 375 -4.67 22.06 -6.58
CA ILE A 375 -5.15 20.73 -6.19
C ILE A 375 -3.97 19.77 -6.12
N ASP A 376 -3.83 19.05 -5.01
CA ASP A 376 -2.68 18.16 -4.79
C ASP A 376 -2.71 16.92 -5.69
N ARG A 377 -3.91 16.38 -5.95
CA ARG A 377 -4.09 15.11 -6.67
C ARG A 377 -5.42 15.09 -7.43
N VAL A 378 -5.38 14.66 -8.69
CA VAL A 378 -6.58 14.36 -9.48
C VAL A 378 -6.47 12.97 -10.05
N ILE A 379 -7.52 12.16 -9.89
CA ILE A 379 -7.62 10.86 -10.55
C ILE A 379 -8.63 10.97 -11.68
N LEU A 380 -8.19 10.76 -12.91
CA LEU A 380 -9.05 10.79 -14.09
C LEU A 380 -9.37 9.35 -14.51
N LEU A 381 -10.66 9.01 -14.58
CA LEU A 381 -11.14 7.77 -15.18
C LEU A 381 -11.60 8.10 -16.61
N SER A 382 -10.99 7.50 -17.62
CA SER A 382 -11.29 7.79 -19.03
C SER A 382 -12.13 6.69 -19.68
N LEU A 383 -12.77 7.02 -20.79
CA LEU A 383 -13.44 6.06 -21.67
C LEU A 383 -12.49 4.87 -21.98
N GLY A 384 -13.01 3.65 -21.85
CA GLY A 384 -12.23 2.42 -21.97
C GLY A 384 -11.61 1.91 -20.65
N GLY A 385 -11.86 2.58 -19.52
CA GLY A 385 -11.49 2.09 -18.18
C GLY A 385 -10.08 2.47 -17.73
N ALA A 386 -9.41 3.37 -18.44
CA ALA A 386 -8.09 3.89 -18.06
C ALA A 386 -8.18 4.72 -16.77
N VAL A 387 -7.22 4.54 -15.87
CA VAL A 387 -7.09 5.29 -14.61
C VAL A 387 -5.78 6.07 -14.61
N ASP A 388 -5.86 7.39 -14.49
CA ASP A 388 -4.71 8.29 -14.45
C ASP A 388 -4.64 8.99 -13.09
N ASP A 389 -3.71 8.57 -12.23
CA ASP A 389 -3.46 9.16 -10.91
C ASP A 389 -2.41 10.29 -11.02
N VAL A 390 -2.90 11.51 -11.23
CA VAL A 390 -2.09 12.70 -11.45
C VAL A 390 -1.81 13.39 -10.11
N LYS A 391 -0.53 13.51 -9.75
CA LYS A 391 -0.05 14.15 -8.51
C LYS A 391 0.76 15.39 -8.84
N LYS A 392 0.62 16.42 -7.99
CA LYS A 392 1.42 17.65 -8.07
C LYS A 392 2.82 17.46 -7.49
#